data_AF-A0A7Z8VJE6-F1
#
_entry.id   AF-A0A7Z8VJE6-F1
#
_cell.length_a   1.000
_cell.length_b   1.000
_cell.length_c   1.000
_cell.angle_alpha   90.00
_cell.angle_beta   90.00
_cell.angle_gamma   90.00
#
_symmetry.space_group_name_H-M   'P 1'
#
loop_
_entity.id
_entity.type
_entity.pdbx_description
1 polymer ?
#
loop_
_entity_poly.entity_id
_entity_poly.type
_entity_poly.pdbx_seq_one_letter_code
_entity_poly.pdbx_strand_id
1 'polypeptide(L)'
;SPYLAAESKLTDLRSLVNLHSGVRVKSLGDSFTPNDLNKLQRDVMRYRGELLFAKAIILFEGVTEEQLAPIFFEKYFGFSCYSVGINCISVAGKNYPPFVKMACSLGIPAYIVSDNDGNTKTIIESQIANIERDLSTGLTNDVFNVSFLNDGCDIESELVNHVQIIDELKSSLVKLATNGNGNPQFIDAKQREMEQLDTQNLLDRLEKDKSGYSGFLAGIIIDSSKNSEKLIPQAFINAFESIRGWNAL
;
A
#
# COMPACT_ATOMS: atom_id res chain seq x y z
N SER A 1 -16.20 2.29 17.74
CA SER A 1 -15.95 3.64 17.19
C SER A 1 -14.45 3.77 16.96
N PRO A 2 -14.00 3.95 15.72
CA PRO A 2 -12.59 4.14 15.36
C PRO A 2 -11.91 5.25 16.17
N TYR A 3 -12.57 6.40 16.27
CA TYR A 3 -12.05 7.57 16.98
C TYR A 3 -11.81 7.28 18.48
N LEU A 4 -12.78 6.68 19.18
CA LEU A 4 -12.64 6.38 20.61
C LEU A 4 -11.57 5.32 20.89
N ALA A 5 -11.43 4.33 20.00
CA ALA A 5 -10.39 3.32 20.13
C ALA A 5 -8.99 3.92 19.92
N ALA A 6 -8.87 4.89 19.00
CA ALA A 6 -7.61 5.58 18.72
C ALA A 6 -7.15 6.49 19.88
N GLU A 7 -8.06 7.01 20.70
CA GLU A 7 -7.73 7.80 21.91
C GLU A 7 -7.27 6.92 23.09
N SER A 8 -7.53 5.61 23.03
CA SER A 8 -7.09 4.67 24.04
C SER A 8 -5.62 4.29 23.83
N LYS A 9 -4.93 3.90 24.91
CA LYS A 9 -3.59 3.30 24.76
C LYS A 9 -3.73 1.99 24.00
N LEU A 10 -2.88 1.77 23.00
CA LEU A 10 -2.93 0.54 22.20
C LEU A 10 -2.80 -0.73 23.07
N THR A 11 -2.05 -0.67 24.16
CA THR A 11 -1.88 -1.78 25.13
C THR A 11 -3.16 -2.16 25.87
N ASP A 12 -4.11 -1.24 25.98
CA ASP A 12 -5.37 -1.43 26.69
C ASP A 12 -6.45 -2.05 25.77
N LEU A 13 -6.21 -2.05 24.45
CA LEU A 13 -7.14 -2.60 23.47
C LEU A 13 -7.20 -4.13 23.53
N ARG A 14 -8.41 -4.65 23.33
CA ARG A 14 -8.70 -6.08 23.16
C ARG A 14 -9.48 -6.28 21.87
N SER A 15 -8.92 -7.06 20.97
CA SER A 15 -9.56 -7.46 19.71
C SER A 15 -10.32 -8.77 19.92
N LEU A 16 -11.55 -8.83 19.45
CA LEU A 16 -12.38 -10.04 19.46
C LEU A 16 -12.41 -10.60 18.04
N VAL A 17 -11.72 -11.73 17.82
CA VAL A 17 -11.59 -12.35 16.52
C VAL A 17 -12.51 -13.56 16.44
N ASN A 18 -13.45 -13.54 15.50
CA ASN A 18 -14.34 -14.66 15.24
C ASN A 18 -13.61 -15.72 14.41
N LEU A 19 -13.54 -16.94 14.95
CA LEU A 19 -13.00 -18.12 14.29
C LEU A 19 -14.12 -19.17 14.17
N HIS A 20 -13.96 -20.15 13.30
CA HIS A 20 -14.88 -21.29 13.20
C HIS A 20 -15.06 -22.03 14.55
N SER A 21 -14.03 -22.01 15.40
CA SER A 21 -14.02 -22.65 16.72
C SER A 21 -14.53 -21.77 17.87
N GLY A 22 -14.98 -20.54 17.59
CA GLY A 22 -15.48 -19.57 18.57
C GLY A 22 -14.76 -18.23 18.52
N VAL A 23 -14.88 -17.43 19.58
CA VAL A 23 -14.26 -16.09 19.66
C VAL A 23 -12.93 -16.18 20.39
N ARG A 24 -11.87 -15.62 19.80
CA ARG A 24 -10.56 -15.45 20.44
C ARG A 24 -10.34 -13.99 20.81
N VAL A 25 -9.92 -13.76 22.04
CA VAL A 25 -9.47 -12.43 22.48
C VAL A 25 -7.98 -12.28 22.16
N LYS A 26 -7.63 -11.16 21.55
CA LYS A 26 -6.28 -10.79 21.12
C LYS A 26 -5.90 -9.41 21.67
N SER A 27 -4.62 -9.17 21.90
CA SER A 27 -4.10 -7.90 22.42
C SER A 27 -2.66 -7.71 21.95
N LEU A 28 -2.13 -6.49 22.08
CA LEU A 28 -0.70 -6.27 21.96
C LEU A 28 0.02 -7.07 23.06
N GLY A 29 1.12 -7.73 22.69
CA GLY A 29 2.05 -8.34 23.64
C GLY A 29 3.13 -7.35 24.10
N ASP A 30 4.14 -7.85 24.80
CA ASP A 30 5.22 -7.03 25.37
C ASP A 30 6.36 -6.72 24.37
N SER A 31 6.25 -7.19 23.11
CA SER A 31 7.30 -7.14 22.09
C SER A 31 7.45 -5.77 21.38
N PHE A 32 7.02 -4.68 22.03
CA PHE A 32 7.06 -3.32 21.49
C PHE A 32 7.96 -2.43 22.34
N THR A 33 8.85 -1.69 21.69
CA THR A 33 9.59 -0.62 22.38
C THR A 33 8.68 0.60 22.61
N PRO A 34 9.00 1.50 23.55
CA PRO A 34 8.27 2.75 23.73
C PRO A 34 8.21 3.60 22.44
N ASN A 35 9.26 3.55 21.62
CA ASN A 35 9.29 4.26 20.34
C ASN A 35 8.32 3.65 19.32
N ASP A 36 8.22 2.31 19.28
CA ASP A 36 7.24 1.62 18.42
C ASP A 36 5.82 2.00 18.81
N LEU A 37 5.49 1.98 20.11
CA LEU A 37 4.16 2.34 20.60
C LEU A 37 3.82 3.80 20.29
N ASN A 38 4.75 4.73 20.48
CA ASN A 38 4.53 6.14 20.15
C ASN A 38 4.34 6.36 18.65
N LYS A 39 5.13 5.67 17.80
CA LYS A 39 4.94 5.74 16.34
C LYS A 39 3.58 5.19 15.95
N LEU A 40 3.25 3.98 16.41
CA LEU A 40 1.95 3.35 16.14
C LEU A 40 0.78 4.20 16.62
N GLN A 41 0.84 4.80 17.80
CA GLN A 41 -0.23 5.68 18.28
C GLN A 41 -0.44 6.87 17.33
N ARG A 42 0.65 7.52 16.88
CA ARG A 42 0.55 8.62 15.90
C ARG A 42 -0.06 8.17 14.59
N ASP A 43 0.33 7.00 14.09
CA ASP A 43 -0.18 6.48 12.82
C ASP A 43 -1.63 5.99 12.94
N VAL A 44 -2.01 5.32 14.03
CA VAL A 44 -3.40 4.98 14.32
C VAL A 44 -4.27 6.24 14.39
N MET A 45 -3.79 7.32 15.02
CA MET A 45 -4.48 8.61 15.02
C MET A 45 -4.55 9.25 13.64
N ARG A 46 -3.46 9.18 12.85
CA ARG A 46 -3.42 9.65 11.45
C ARG A 46 -4.50 8.97 10.60
N TYR A 47 -4.71 7.67 10.80
CA TYR A 47 -5.75 6.88 10.13
C TYR A 47 -7.08 6.85 10.89
N ARG A 48 -7.31 7.79 11.84
CA ARG A 48 -8.56 7.95 12.62
C ARG A 48 -9.06 6.67 13.31
N GLY A 49 -8.15 5.74 13.61
CA GLY A 49 -8.46 4.46 14.22
C GLY A 49 -8.96 3.37 13.26
N GLU A 50 -9.16 3.65 11.98
CA GLU A 50 -9.66 2.66 11.00
C GLU A 50 -8.75 1.42 10.92
N LEU A 51 -7.45 1.62 11.11
CA LEU A 51 -6.45 0.56 11.17
C LEU A 51 -6.77 -0.52 12.22
N LEU A 52 -7.41 -0.16 13.34
CA LEU A 52 -7.75 -1.10 14.42
C LEU A 52 -8.94 -2.00 14.08
N PHE A 53 -9.69 -1.68 13.03
CA PHE A 53 -10.90 -2.39 12.60
C PHE A 53 -10.77 -3.00 11.19
N ALA A 54 -9.58 -2.93 10.60
CA ALA A 54 -9.33 -3.47 9.28
C ALA A 54 -9.54 -5.00 9.26
N LYS A 55 -10.13 -5.51 8.18
CA LYS A 55 -10.17 -6.95 7.90
C LYS A 55 -8.83 -7.48 7.42
N ALA A 56 -8.06 -6.66 6.71
CA ALA A 56 -6.64 -6.87 6.43
C ALA A 56 -5.97 -5.52 6.09
N ILE A 57 -4.64 -5.50 6.12
CA ILE A 57 -3.85 -4.31 5.79
C ILE A 57 -2.83 -4.61 4.70
N ILE A 58 -2.58 -3.64 3.83
CA ILE A 58 -1.47 -3.65 2.88
C ILE A 58 -0.54 -2.51 3.25
N LEU A 59 0.73 -2.84 3.45
CA LEU A 59 1.80 -1.95 3.88
C LEU A 59 2.74 -1.66 2.72
N PHE A 60 3.11 -0.39 2.57
CA PHE A 60 4.01 0.11 1.53
C PHE A 60 5.13 0.97 2.10
N GLU A 61 6.18 1.18 1.32
CA GLU A 61 7.28 2.07 1.69
C GLU A 61 6.86 3.54 1.58
N GLY A 62 6.28 3.92 0.43
CA GLY A 62 5.97 5.29 0.06
C GLY A 62 4.49 5.65 0.01
N VAL A 63 4.24 6.95 -0.15
CA VAL A 63 2.88 7.51 -0.29
C VAL A 63 2.33 7.28 -1.70
N THR A 64 3.19 7.14 -2.71
CA THR A 64 2.77 6.86 -4.08
C THR A 64 1.98 5.55 -4.13
N GLU A 65 2.51 4.48 -3.56
CA GLU A 65 1.88 3.17 -3.48
C GLU A 65 0.63 3.20 -2.61
N GLU A 66 0.64 3.96 -1.50
CA GLU A 66 -0.55 4.19 -0.66
C GLU A 66 -1.70 4.82 -1.45
N GLN A 67 -1.40 5.72 -2.40
CA GLN A 67 -2.40 6.32 -3.29
C GLN A 67 -2.81 5.38 -4.43
N LEU A 68 -1.88 4.61 -5.00
CA LEU A 68 -2.12 3.73 -6.14
C LEU A 68 -2.85 2.43 -5.77
N ALA A 69 -2.58 1.86 -4.59
CA ALA A 69 -3.14 0.57 -4.20
C ALA A 69 -4.68 0.52 -4.20
N PRO A 70 -5.41 1.52 -3.66
CA PRO A 70 -6.87 1.53 -3.72
C PRO A 70 -7.42 1.54 -5.16
N ILE A 71 -6.74 2.26 -6.07
CA ILE A 71 -7.12 2.35 -7.48
C ILE A 71 -6.91 1.01 -8.18
N PHE A 72 -5.75 0.38 -7.96
CA PHE A 72 -5.45 -0.94 -8.49
C PHE A 72 -6.42 -1.99 -7.94
N PHE A 73 -6.74 -1.94 -6.65
CA PHE A 73 -7.68 -2.84 -6.02
C PHE A 73 -9.07 -2.71 -6.66
N GLU A 74 -9.57 -1.48 -6.81
CA GLU A 74 -10.87 -1.23 -7.44
C GLU A 74 -10.88 -1.66 -8.91
N LYS A 75 -9.80 -1.41 -9.65
CA LYS A 75 -9.66 -1.89 -11.03
C LYS A 75 -9.64 -3.42 -11.11
N TYR A 76 -9.08 -4.09 -10.12
CA TYR A 76 -8.96 -5.56 -10.10
C TYR A 76 -10.27 -6.25 -9.69
N PHE A 77 -10.92 -5.77 -8.63
CA PHE A 77 -12.12 -6.42 -8.06
C PHE A 77 -13.45 -5.78 -8.46
N GLY A 78 -13.45 -4.56 -9.00
CA GLY A 78 -14.66 -3.81 -9.34
C GLY A 78 -15.35 -3.15 -8.14
N PHE A 79 -14.71 -3.12 -6.97
CA PHE A 79 -15.21 -2.42 -5.78
C PHE A 79 -14.06 -1.85 -4.95
N SER A 80 -14.33 -0.82 -4.17
CA SER A 80 -13.34 -0.13 -3.34
C SER A 80 -12.80 -1.03 -2.21
N CYS A 81 -11.49 -0.98 -1.94
CA CYS A 81 -10.88 -1.68 -0.81
C CYS A 81 -11.47 -1.22 0.55
N TYR A 82 -11.89 0.04 0.65
CA TYR A 82 -12.47 0.59 1.88
C TYR A 82 -13.87 0.03 2.17
N SER A 83 -14.67 -0.30 1.15
CA SER A 83 -16.02 -0.84 1.36
C SER A 83 -16.01 -2.26 1.94
N VAL A 84 -14.89 -2.97 1.78
CA VAL A 84 -14.68 -4.31 2.34
C VAL A 84 -13.76 -4.31 3.57
N GLY A 85 -13.31 -3.14 4.04
CA GLY A 85 -12.51 -3.01 5.26
C GLY A 85 -11.03 -3.32 5.07
N ILE A 86 -10.49 -3.15 3.87
CA ILE A 86 -9.06 -3.31 3.56
C ILE A 86 -8.38 -1.94 3.58
N ASN A 87 -7.35 -1.80 4.42
CA ASN A 87 -6.61 -0.54 4.57
C ASN A 87 -5.24 -0.61 3.88
N CYS A 88 -4.94 0.39 3.06
CA CYS A 88 -3.66 0.58 2.37
C CYS A 88 -2.88 1.69 3.08
N ILE A 89 -1.64 1.42 3.52
CA ILE A 89 -0.89 2.32 4.43
C ILE A 89 0.59 2.38 4.06
N SER A 90 1.15 3.59 3.94
CA SER A 90 2.60 3.79 3.91
C SER A 90 3.19 3.76 5.33
N VAL A 91 4.30 3.06 5.52
CA VAL A 91 5.06 3.09 6.78
C VAL A 91 6.10 4.23 6.84
N ALA A 92 6.12 5.08 5.80
CA ALA A 92 7.03 6.20 5.58
C ALA A 92 8.51 5.76 5.66
N GLY A 93 8.93 4.95 4.70
CA GLY A 93 10.25 4.31 4.64
C GLY A 93 10.14 2.80 4.87
N LYS A 94 11.15 2.20 5.52
CA LYS A 94 11.25 0.73 5.68
C LYS A 94 10.93 0.25 7.09
N ASN A 95 10.08 0.96 7.84
CA ASN A 95 9.77 0.61 9.24
C ASN A 95 8.49 -0.21 9.39
N TYR A 96 8.45 -1.37 8.74
CA TYR A 96 7.35 -2.33 8.79
C TYR A 96 7.09 -3.01 10.15
N PRO A 97 8.12 -3.33 10.99
CA PRO A 97 7.92 -4.19 12.14
C PRO A 97 6.82 -3.77 13.12
N PRO A 98 6.69 -2.49 13.52
CA PRO A 98 5.63 -2.09 14.45
C PRO A 98 4.22 -2.38 13.89
N PHE A 99 4.00 -2.14 12.61
CA PHE A 99 2.69 -2.33 11.97
C PHE A 99 2.34 -3.80 11.84
N VAL A 100 3.28 -4.62 11.37
CA VAL A 100 3.07 -6.08 11.26
C VAL A 100 2.81 -6.68 12.65
N LYS A 101 3.65 -6.35 13.64
CA LYS A 101 3.46 -6.82 15.02
C LYS A 101 2.09 -6.43 15.55
N MET A 102 1.66 -5.18 15.37
CA MET A 102 0.36 -4.71 15.85
C MET A 102 -0.79 -5.44 15.16
N ALA A 103 -0.77 -5.53 13.83
CA ALA A 103 -1.82 -6.17 13.05
C ALA A 103 -1.98 -7.65 13.45
N CYS A 104 -0.89 -8.42 13.44
CA CYS A 104 -0.92 -9.84 13.82
C CYS A 104 -1.36 -10.04 15.28
N SER A 105 -0.88 -9.18 16.19
CA SER A 105 -1.27 -9.20 17.61
C SER A 105 -2.75 -8.92 17.83
N LEU A 106 -3.37 -8.09 16.99
CA LEU A 106 -4.82 -7.81 17.01
C LEU A 106 -5.63 -8.77 16.13
N GLY A 107 -4.97 -9.68 15.40
CA GLY A 107 -5.62 -10.65 14.52
C GLY A 107 -6.06 -10.10 13.17
N ILE A 108 -5.40 -9.04 12.74
CA ILE A 108 -5.57 -8.43 11.43
C ILE A 108 -4.45 -8.97 10.53
N PRO A 109 -4.76 -9.72 9.46
CA PRO A 109 -3.80 -10.12 8.45
C PRO A 109 -3.10 -8.90 7.81
N ALA A 110 -1.81 -9.04 7.50
CA ALA A 110 -1.01 -7.96 6.95
C ALA A 110 -0.21 -8.42 5.74
N TYR A 111 -0.16 -7.60 4.69
CA TYR A 111 0.61 -7.86 3.49
C TYR A 111 1.60 -6.72 3.25
N ILE A 112 2.85 -7.03 2.89
CA ILE A 112 3.83 -6.01 2.47
C ILE A 112 3.99 -6.06 0.95
N VAL A 113 3.82 -4.92 0.29
CA VAL A 113 4.30 -4.69 -1.09
C VAL A 113 5.44 -3.69 -0.99
N SER A 114 6.63 -4.09 -1.42
CA SER A 114 7.83 -3.26 -1.29
C SER A 114 8.58 -3.13 -2.60
N ASP A 115 9.27 -2.00 -2.74
CA ASP A 115 10.34 -1.81 -3.72
C ASP A 115 11.40 -2.91 -3.60
N ASN A 116 12.13 -3.13 -4.69
CA ASN A 116 13.19 -4.12 -4.78
C ASN A 116 14.50 -3.49 -5.28
N ASP A 117 14.76 -2.26 -4.86
CA ASP A 117 15.96 -1.51 -5.17
C ASP A 117 17.05 -1.72 -4.10
N GLY A 118 18.32 -1.56 -4.48
CA GLY A 118 19.46 -1.57 -3.56
C GLY A 118 19.50 -2.76 -2.59
N ASN A 119 19.35 -2.48 -1.29
CA ASN A 119 19.35 -3.48 -0.21
C ASN A 119 17.98 -3.70 0.45
N THR A 120 16.91 -3.20 -0.17
CA THR A 120 15.55 -3.16 0.38
C THR A 120 15.07 -4.55 0.78
N LYS A 121 15.20 -5.52 -0.13
CA LYS A 121 14.81 -6.91 0.12
C LYS A 121 15.50 -7.52 1.33
N THR A 122 16.83 -7.38 1.42
CA THR A 122 17.62 -7.90 2.55
C THR A 122 17.21 -7.27 3.88
N ILE A 123 16.93 -5.96 3.90
CA ILE A 123 16.46 -5.25 5.10
C ILE A 123 15.11 -5.83 5.55
N ILE A 124 14.17 -6.02 4.62
CA ILE A 124 12.81 -6.47 4.93
C ILE A 124 12.81 -7.94 5.37
N GLU A 125 13.57 -8.80 4.70
CA GLU A 125 13.74 -10.21 5.12
C GLU A 125 14.32 -10.31 6.54
N SER A 126 15.31 -9.47 6.88
CA SER A 126 15.85 -9.39 8.24
C SER A 126 14.81 -8.91 9.26
N GLN A 127 14.00 -7.92 8.89
CA GLN A 127 12.90 -7.43 9.72
C GLN A 127 11.86 -8.52 9.98
N ILE A 128 11.44 -9.26 8.95
CA ILE A 128 10.49 -10.38 9.08
C ILE A 128 11.05 -11.44 10.03
N ALA A 129 12.31 -11.84 9.87
CA ALA A 129 12.95 -12.81 10.75
C ALA A 129 13.03 -12.33 12.21
N ASN A 130 13.14 -11.02 12.46
CA ASN A 130 13.06 -10.46 13.82
C ASN A 130 11.63 -10.52 14.37
N ILE A 131 10.63 -10.20 13.55
CA ILE A 131 9.21 -10.24 13.94
C ILE A 131 8.80 -11.68 14.31
N GLU A 132 9.22 -12.68 13.54
CA GLU A 132 8.95 -14.10 13.82
C GLU A 132 9.51 -14.54 15.18
N ARG A 133 10.69 -14.04 15.57
CA ARG A 133 11.27 -14.30 16.89
C ARG A 133 10.51 -13.63 18.03
N ASP A 134 9.94 -12.45 17.76
CA ASP A 134 9.26 -11.63 18.75
C ASP A 134 7.78 -12.01 18.95
N LEU A 135 7.14 -12.65 17.95
CA LEU A 135 5.73 -13.04 17.99
C LEU A 135 5.56 -14.50 18.38
N SER A 136 4.87 -14.74 19.50
CA SER A 136 4.53 -16.11 19.94
C SER A 136 3.58 -16.84 18.99
N THR A 137 2.83 -16.12 18.14
CA THR A 137 1.80 -16.70 17.26
C THR A 137 2.31 -17.09 15.88
N GLY A 138 3.60 -16.87 15.58
CA GLY A 138 4.17 -17.10 14.24
C GLY A 138 3.62 -16.17 13.15
N LEU A 139 4.38 -16.02 12.06
CA LEU A 139 3.91 -15.41 10.81
C LEU A 139 3.66 -16.54 9.81
N THR A 140 2.42 -16.94 9.67
CA THR A 140 2.02 -17.97 8.71
C THR A 140 1.38 -17.32 7.47
N ASN A 141 1.43 -18.00 6.32
CA ASN A 141 0.96 -17.44 5.05
C ASN A 141 -0.55 -17.14 5.00
N ASP A 142 -1.33 -17.61 5.99
CA ASP A 142 -2.74 -17.30 6.20
C ASP A 142 -2.98 -15.99 6.95
N VAL A 143 -1.93 -15.33 7.46
CA VAL A 143 -2.04 -14.04 8.17
C VAL A 143 -1.00 -13.01 7.73
N PHE A 144 0.08 -13.44 7.08
CA PHE A 144 1.13 -12.53 6.63
C PHE A 144 1.82 -13.02 5.36
N ASN A 145 2.06 -12.12 4.41
CA ASN A 145 2.85 -12.36 3.21
C ASN A 145 3.59 -11.08 2.80
N VAL A 146 4.60 -11.24 1.95
CA VAL A 146 5.34 -10.13 1.33
C VAL A 146 5.57 -10.41 -0.15
N SER A 147 5.49 -9.38 -0.97
CA SER A 147 6.01 -9.42 -2.34
C SER A 147 6.82 -8.17 -2.65
N PHE A 148 7.79 -8.36 -3.54
CA PHE A 148 8.68 -7.32 -4.02
C PHE A 148 8.32 -6.97 -5.47
N LEU A 149 8.58 -5.72 -5.85
CA LEU A 149 8.61 -5.31 -7.26
C LEU A 149 9.72 -6.06 -8.02
N ASN A 150 9.78 -5.88 -9.35
CA ASN A 150 10.85 -6.47 -10.15
C ASN A 150 12.23 -6.00 -9.65
N ASP A 151 13.24 -6.83 -9.86
CA ASP A 151 14.60 -6.58 -9.36
C ASP A 151 15.12 -5.21 -9.81
N GLY A 152 15.61 -4.42 -8.85
CA GLY A 152 16.09 -3.07 -9.07
C GLY A 152 15.01 -1.99 -9.24
N CYS A 153 13.73 -2.32 -9.07
CA CYS A 153 12.64 -1.36 -9.28
C CYS A 153 12.11 -0.73 -7.99
N ASP A 154 11.87 0.58 -8.07
CA ASP A 154 10.85 1.29 -7.30
C ASP A 154 9.51 1.29 -8.07
N ILE A 155 8.46 1.87 -7.49
CA ILE A 155 7.15 1.90 -8.13
C ILE A 155 7.15 2.62 -9.49
N GLU A 156 7.86 3.73 -9.64
CA GLU A 156 7.92 4.47 -10.91
C GLU A 156 8.56 3.62 -12.02
N SER A 157 9.72 3.03 -11.74
CA SER A 157 10.43 2.17 -12.69
C SER A 157 9.70 0.88 -12.99
N GLU A 158 8.99 0.29 -12.03
CA GLU A 158 8.09 -0.85 -12.26
C GLU A 158 6.99 -0.50 -13.27
N LEU A 159 6.29 0.63 -13.08
CA LEU A 159 5.19 1.04 -13.95
C LEU A 159 5.65 1.38 -15.38
N VAL A 160 6.86 1.92 -15.52
CA VAL A 160 7.45 2.27 -16.82
C VAL A 160 8.03 1.05 -17.54
N ASN A 161 8.88 0.28 -16.86
CA ASN A 161 9.71 -0.76 -17.51
C ASN A 161 9.00 -2.11 -17.62
N HIS A 162 8.19 -2.48 -16.61
CA HIS A 162 7.60 -3.80 -16.50
C HIS A 162 6.10 -3.82 -16.81
N VAL A 163 5.33 -2.90 -16.23
CA VAL A 163 3.88 -2.79 -16.52
C VAL A 163 3.62 -2.08 -17.85
N GLN A 164 4.51 -1.15 -18.24
CA GLN A 164 4.48 -0.43 -19.51
C GLN A 164 3.22 0.43 -19.73
N ILE A 165 2.77 1.12 -18.68
CA ILE A 165 1.63 2.07 -18.73
C ILE A 165 2.08 3.51 -19.05
N ILE A 166 3.02 3.64 -20.00
CA ILE A 166 3.71 4.91 -20.32
C ILE A 166 2.71 6.00 -20.72
N ASP A 167 1.70 5.65 -21.53
CA ASP A 167 0.69 6.60 -22.00
C ASP A 167 -0.17 7.12 -20.84
N GLU A 168 -0.55 6.23 -19.92
CA GLU A 168 -1.29 6.60 -18.71
C GLU A 168 -0.46 7.51 -17.80
N LEU A 169 0.82 7.20 -17.60
CA LEU A 169 1.75 8.00 -16.80
C LEU A 169 1.93 9.40 -17.42
N LYS A 170 2.22 9.49 -18.72
CA LYS A 170 2.33 10.77 -19.45
C LYS A 170 1.02 11.58 -19.34
N SER A 171 -0.12 10.92 -19.50
CA SER A 171 -1.44 11.55 -19.36
C SER A 171 -1.66 12.09 -17.94
N SER A 172 -1.23 11.37 -16.91
CA SER A 172 -1.32 11.83 -15.52
C SER A 172 -0.45 13.07 -15.26
N LEU A 173 0.74 13.13 -15.85
CA LEU A 173 1.64 14.30 -15.77
C LEU A 173 1.08 15.52 -16.52
N VAL A 174 0.40 15.34 -17.66
CA VAL A 174 -0.32 16.42 -18.34
C VAL A 174 -1.44 16.96 -17.44
N LYS A 175 -2.24 16.08 -16.81
CA LYS A 175 -3.30 16.50 -15.88
C LYS A 175 -2.73 17.25 -14.67
N LEU A 176 -1.61 16.78 -14.12
CA LEU A 176 -0.90 17.46 -13.04
C LEU A 176 -0.42 18.87 -13.47
N ALA A 177 0.28 18.97 -14.60
CA ALA A 177 0.82 20.24 -15.10
C ALA A 177 -0.28 21.26 -15.46
N THR A 178 -1.48 20.78 -15.78
CA THR A 178 -2.63 21.62 -16.11
C THR A 178 -3.52 21.91 -14.90
N ASN A 179 -3.24 21.33 -13.73
CA ASN A 179 -4.15 21.30 -12.57
C ASN A 179 -5.55 20.79 -12.93
N GLY A 180 -5.66 19.94 -13.96
CA GLY A 180 -6.94 19.51 -14.53
C GLY A 180 -7.72 20.60 -15.27
N ASN A 181 -7.13 21.77 -15.58
CA ASN A 181 -7.80 22.81 -16.36
C ASN A 181 -8.09 22.35 -17.79
N GLY A 182 -9.30 22.63 -18.28
CA GLY A 182 -9.76 22.22 -19.61
C GLY A 182 -9.34 23.11 -20.78
N ASN A 183 -8.27 23.92 -20.68
CA ASN A 183 -7.82 24.75 -21.80
C ASN A 183 -7.15 23.86 -22.88
N PRO A 184 -7.77 23.67 -24.06
CA PRO A 184 -7.28 22.69 -25.03
C PRO A 184 -5.88 23.00 -25.54
N GLN A 185 -5.57 24.28 -25.81
CA GLN A 185 -4.25 24.66 -26.34
C GLN A 185 -3.13 24.39 -25.32
N PHE A 186 -3.41 24.56 -24.03
CA PHE A 186 -2.44 24.30 -22.97
C PHE A 186 -2.23 22.80 -22.76
N ILE A 187 -3.31 22.01 -22.80
CA ILE A 187 -3.26 20.55 -22.76
C ILE A 187 -2.45 20.02 -23.95
N ASP A 188 -2.76 20.45 -25.17
CA ASP A 188 -2.08 20.02 -26.40
C ASP A 188 -0.58 20.37 -26.39
N ALA A 189 -0.22 21.51 -25.80
CA ALA A 189 1.18 21.89 -25.64
C ALA A 189 1.90 20.96 -24.65
N LYS A 190 1.27 20.66 -23.51
CA LYS A 190 1.83 19.74 -22.50
C LYS A 190 1.88 18.29 -22.97
N GLN A 191 0.92 17.86 -23.76
CA GLN A 191 0.94 16.53 -24.36
C GLN A 191 2.14 16.37 -25.30
N ARG A 192 2.37 17.34 -26.19
CA ARG A 192 3.55 17.34 -27.08
C ARG A 192 4.87 17.36 -26.31
N GLU A 193 4.94 18.07 -25.19
CA GLU A 193 6.10 18.05 -24.29
C GLU A 193 6.34 16.65 -23.71
N MET A 194 5.29 15.99 -23.22
CA MET A 194 5.38 14.64 -22.64
C MET A 194 5.68 13.55 -23.68
N GLU A 195 5.17 13.69 -24.91
CA GLU A 195 5.44 12.75 -26.01
C GLU A 195 6.93 12.67 -26.35
N GLN A 196 7.66 13.79 -26.23
CA GLN A 196 9.10 13.86 -26.51
C GLN A 196 9.99 13.25 -25.42
N LEU A 197 9.44 12.95 -24.24
CA LEU A 197 10.21 12.32 -23.17
C LEU A 197 10.56 10.87 -23.53
N ASP A 198 11.85 10.59 -23.51
CA ASP A 198 12.36 9.22 -23.45
C ASP A 198 12.13 8.60 -22.05
N THR A 199 12.47 7.33 -21.92
CA THR A 199 12.28 6.56 -20.68
C THR A 199 12.97 7.20 -19.48
N GLN A 200 14.22 7.66 -19.63
CA GLN A 200 14.98 8.21 -18.51
C GLN A 200 14.39 9.55 -18.05
N ASN A 201 14.08 10.44 -19.00
CA ASN A 201 13.50 11.74 -18.67
C ASN A 201 12.08 11.60 -18.08
N LEU A 202 11.33 10.55 -18.47
CA LEU A 202 10.05 10.23 -17.84
C LEU A 202 10.23 9.80 -16.39
N LEU A 203 11.18 8.92 -16.10
CA LEU A 203 11.48 8.47 -14.73
C LEU A 203 11.91 9.64 -13.85
N ASP A 204 12.84 10.47 -14.30
CA ASP A 204 13.29 11.67 -13.60
C ASP A 204 12.13 12.64 -13.31
N ARG A 205 11.12 12.66 -14.18
CA ARG A 205 9.93 13.49 -14.00
C ARG A 205 8.97 12.91 -12.97
N LEU A 206 8.70 11.61 -13.05
CA LEU A 206 7.86 10.90 -12.08
C LEU A 206 8.46 10.98 -10.68
N GLU A 207 9.78 10.87 -10.55
CA GLU A 207 10.48 10.99 -9.27
C GLU A 207 10.35 12.37 -8.62
N LYS A 208 10.29 13.44 -9.42
CA LYS A 208 10.07 14.80 -8.90
C LYS A 208 8.62 15.03 -8.46
N ASP A 209 7.68 14.35 -9.12
CA ASP A 209 6.25 14.56 -8.98
C ASP A 209 5.53 13.36 -8.30
N LYS A 210 6.25 12.52 -7.53
CA LYS A 210 5.78 11.20 -6.99
C LYS A 210 4.37 11.21 -6.41
N SER A 211 4.07 12.18 -5.55
CA SER A 211 2.76 12.31 -4.89
C SER A 211 1.71 13.06 -5.71
N GLY A 212 2.11 13.75 -6.76
CA GLY A 212 1.23 14.54 -7.62
C GLY A 212 0.67 13.73 -8.77
N TYR A 213 1.51 12.95 -9.48
CA TYR A 213 1.05 12.19 -10.64
C TYR A 213 0.07 11.07 -10.23
N SER A 214 0.35 10.39 -9.11
CA SER A 214 -0.45 9.28 -8.59
C SER A 214 -1.91 9.68 -8.32
N GLY A 215 -2.15 10.90 -7.82
CA GLY A 215 -3.49 11.45 -7.63
C GLY A 215 -4.30 11.63 -8.92
N PHE A 216 -3.64 11.93 -10.05
CA PHE A 216 -4.31 12.05 -11.36
C PHE A 216 -4.36 10.74 -12.15
N LEU A 217 -3.51 9.77 -11.81
CA LEU A 217 -3.47 8.46 -12.45
C LEU A 217 -4.72 7.63 -12.15
N ALA A 218 -5.36 7.86 -11.00
CA ALA A 218 -6.59 7.20 -10.55
C ALA A 218 -7.68 7.07 -11.62
N GLY A 219 -8.17 8.21 -12.10
CA GLY A 219 -9.23 8.23 -13.10
C GLY A 219 -8.79 7.60 -14.41
N ILE A 220 -7.51 7.76 -14.79
CA ILE A 220 -6.98 7.20 -16.03
C ILE A 220 -6.97 5.67 -15.99
N ILE A 221 -6.55 5.07 -14.88
CA ILE A 221 -6.54 3.60 -14.71
C ILE A 221 -7.97 3.04 -14.69
N ILE A 222 -8.87 3.68 -13.95
CA ILE A 222 -10.27 3.24 -13.84
C ILE A 222 -10.93 3.26 -15.22
N ASP A 223 -10.80 4.37 -15.96
CA ASP A 223 -11.41 4.57 -17.28
C ASP A 223 -10.72 3.77 -18.40
N SER A 224 -9.53 3.22 -18.16
CA SER A 224 -8.78 2.46 -19.17
C SER A 224 -9.54 1.19 -19.59
N SER A 225 -9.60 0.92 -20.89
CA SER A 225 -10.15 -0.33 -21.43
C SER A 225 -9.20 -1.52 -21.35
N LYS A 226 -7.94 -1.30 -20.90
CA LYS A 226 -6.96 -2.37 -20.70
C LYS A 226 -7.41 -3.27 -19.53
N ASN A 227 -7.12 -4.57 -19.67
CA ASN A 227 -7.32 -5.53 -18.58
C ASN A 227 -6.45 -5.17 -17.37
N SER A 228 -6.93 -5.47 -16.17
CA SER A 228 -6.30 -5.11 -14.90
C SER A 228 -4.88 -5.68 -14.78
N GLU A 229 -4.61 -6.88 -15.31
CA GLU A 229 -3.27 -7.50 -15.31
C GLU A 229 -2.24 -6.76 -16.17
N LYS A 230 -2.68 -5.87 -17.07
CA LYS A 230 -1.80 -5.01 -17.89
C LYS A 230 -1.62 -3.61 -17.30
N LEU A 231 -2.30 -3.32 -16.19
CA LEU A 231 -2.30 -2.00 -15.54
C LEU A 231 -1.71 -2.03 -14.14
N ILE A 232 -1.62 -3.21 -13.53
CA ILE A 232 -1.30 -3.39 -12.12
C ILE A 232 -0.01 -4.21 -12.01
N PRO A 233 0.99 -3.76 -11.22
CA PRO A 233 2.17 -4.58 -10.98
C PRO A 233 1.82 -5.91 -10.31
N GLN A 234 2.56 -6.97 -10.67
CA GLN A 234 2.27 -8.33 -10.18
C GLN A 234 2.32 -8.43 -8.65
N ALA A 235 3.18 -7.66 -7.98
CA ALA A 235 3.26 -7.63 -6.51
C ALA A 235 1.94 -7.19 -5.86
N PHE A 236 1.22 -6.23 -6.45
CA PHE A 236 -0.09 -5.79 -5.95
C PHE A 236 -1.15 -6.86 -6.20
N ILE A 237 -1.14 -7.50 -7.37
CA ILE A 237 -2.04 -8.62 -7.67
C ILE A 237 -1.84 -9.75 -6.64
N ASN A 238 -0.59 -10.09 -6.32
CA ASN A 238 -0.28 -11.11 -5.29
C ASN A 238 -0.84 -10.72 -3.91
N ALA A 239 -0.78 -9.44 -3.55
CA ALA A 239 -1.38 -8.92 -2.32
C ALA A 239 -2.90 -9.10 -2.32
N PHE A 240 -3.56 -8.70 -3.40
CA PHE A 240 -5.00 -8.80 -3.57
C PHE A 240 -5.49 -10.24 -3.49
N GLU A 241 -4.76 -11.15 -4.12
CA GLU A 241 -5.03 -12.58 -4.12
C GLU A 241 -4.84 -13.21 -2.73
N SER A 242 -3.80 -12.81 -1.99
CA SER A 242 -3.61 -13.26 -0.61
C SER A 242 -4.75 -12.79 0.30
N ILE A 243 -5.19 -11.54 0.17
CA ILE A 243 -6.31 -10.98 0.93
C ILE A 243 -7.61 -11.72 0.62
N ARG A 244 -7.86 -12.04 -0.65
CA ARG A 244 -8.98 -12.91 -1.05
C ARG A 244 -8.90 -14.28 -0.37
N GLY A 245 -7.71 -14.87 -0.30
CA GLY A 245 -7.47 -16.16 0.35
C GLY A 245 -7.65 -16.16 1.87
N TRP A 246 -7.45 -15.01 2.53
CA TRP A 246 -7.62 -14.87 3.98
C TRP A 246 -9.09 -14.75 4.43
N ASN A 247 -10.05 -14.91 3.51
CA ASN A 247 -11.48 -14.63 3.75
C ASN A 247 -11.75 -13.21 4.25
N ALA A 248 -10.91 -12.25 3.83
CA ALA A 248 -11.05 -10.84 4.18
C ALA A 248 -11.99 -10.09 3.21
N LEU A 249 -12.29 -10.67 2.04
CA LEU A 249 -13.21 -10.11 1.03
C LEU A 249 -14.61 -10.70 1.14
#